data_AF-A0A966ZDR8-F1
#
_entry.id   AF-A0A966ZDR8-F1
#
_cell.length_a   1.000
_cell.length_b   1.000
_cell.length_c   1.000
_cell.angle_alpha   90.00
_cell.angle_beta   90.00
_cell.angle_gamma   90.00
#
_symmetry.space_group_name_H-M   'P 1'
#
loop_
_entity.id
_entity.type
_entity.pdbx_description
1 polymer ?
#
loop_
_entity_poly.entity_id
_entity_poly.type
_entity_poly.pdbx_seq_one_letter_code
_entity_poly.pdbx_strand_id
1 'polypeptide(L)'
;MKHTLQQTAGAKLETTHGKPPGEKLLGAAKVSSNNGPLWCHVSERDGTRKLRRFAEGNFFEVETELSDIEDYVPLGECKKLLPGQQSYSFEAVSVWTKILGRLEAGGAKASVESAKKSGKQNIVPITRLRRYYSSMKVFDSALFEGIAKFYRDTPGAMEQLWNDSLKAFEPYSNPEGWGLGTRRPLPEAPHCLQAVSSTDEFTAFAKTSGLAEEGFSFSFVEREINPWRTRNAVFSDKRPATKTGRGGIDLLLATSEGVPVIGEVKVKDDKNAFFALLQAMTYAVELSTTKQQERLKTHFPQFDKLDPEYAVVDIAIILVNPVPDATREPVKSLITLMNKRRKCGGLRRIMLVWNEGERWFTHS
;
A
#
# COMPACT_ATOMS: atom_id res chain seq x y z
N MET A 1 -30.75 -20.53 66.65
CA MET A 1 -30.28 -19.17 66.25
C MET A 1 -29.47 -19.34 64.97
N LYS A 2 -30.02 -19.04 63.77
CA LYS A 2 -29.83 -17.79 62.98
C LYS A 2 -28.32 -17.47 62.79
N HIS A 3 -27.67 -17.38 61.62
CA HIS A 3 -27.97 -16.91 60.24
C HIS A 3 -27.03 -17.63 59.23
N THR A 4 -27.44 -18.11 58.03
CA THR A 4 -27.60 -17.46 56.69
C THR A 4 -26.30 -17.11 55.92
N LEU A 5 -26.04 -17.80 54.77
CA LEU A 5 -25.60 -17.32 53.43
C LEU A 5 -25.07 -18.53 52.62
N GLN A 6 -25.85 -19.17 51.73
CA GLN A 6 -26.13 -18.92 50.30
C GLN A 6 -24.99 -19.21 49.29
N GLN A 7 -25.36 -20.08 48.33
CA GLN A 7 -24.75 -20.44 47.02
C GLN A 7 -24.33 -19.20 46.17
N THR A 8 -23.50 -19.24 45.11
CA THR A 8 -23.52 -20.10 43.91
C THR A 8 -22.29 -19.82 42.99
N ALA A 9 -22.14 -20.66 41.96
CA ALA A 9 -21.10 -20.75 40.93
C ALA A 9 -21.02 -19.65 39.84
N GLY A 10 -19.85 -19.60 39.18
CA GLY A 10 -19.69 -19.59 37.71
C GLY A 10 -19.85 -18.27 36.93
N ALA A 11 -18.86 -17.93 36.09
CA ALA A 11 -19.07 -17.09 34.90
C ALA A 11 -18.04 -17.35 33.79
N LYS A 12 -18.52 -18.02 32.73
CA LYS A 12 -18.09 -17.86 31.33
C LYS A 12 -18.78 -16.59 30.82
N LEU A 13 -18.10 -15.74 30.07
CA LEU A 13 -18.72 -14.66 29.31
C LEU A 13 -18.01 -14.49 27.96
N GLU A 14 -18.59 -15.13 26.94
CA GLU A 14 -18.49 -14.70 25.55
C GLU A 14 -19.36 -13.44 25.42
N THR A 15 -18.76 -12.29 25.08
CA THR A 15 -19.52 -11.08 24.72
C THR A 15 -19.69 -11.00 23.22
N THR A 16 -20.83 -11.48 22.72
CA THR A 16 -21.39 -10.99 21.46
C THR A 16 -21.72 -9.51 21.63
N HIS A 17 -21.08 -8.63 20.85
CA HIS A 17 -21.40 -7.19 20.81
C HIS A 17 -22.82 -7.00 20.24
N GLY A 18 -23.82 -6.98 21.13
CA GLY A 18 -25.19 -6.64 20.80
C GLY A 18 -25.29 -5.18 20.35
N LYS A 19 -25.89 -4.97 19.19
CA LYS A 19 -26.24 -3.64 18.68
C LYS A 19 -27.15 -2.95 19.71
N PRO A 20 -26.87 -1.68 20.12
CA PRO A 20 -27.76 -0.98 21.03
C PRO A 20 -29.14 -0.80 20.38
N PRO A 21 -30.24 -0.96 21.14
CA PRO A 21 -31.59 -0.81 20.61
C PRO A 21 -31.81 0.62 20.08
N GLY A 22 -32.37 0.74 18.87
CA GLY A 22 -32.72 2.02 18.23
C GLY A 22 -31.75 2.53 17.17
N GLU A 23 -30.59 1.90 16.97
CA GLU A 23 -29.60 2.40 16.00
C GLU A 23 -29.92 1.99 14.56
N LYS A 24 -30.06 2.96 13.65
CA LYS A 24 -30.28 2.74 12.22
C LYS A 24 -28.97 2.92 11.45
N LEU A 25 -28.46 1.86 10.82
CA LEU A 25 -27.30 1.99 9.95
C LEU A 25 -27.71 2.81 8.72
N LEU A 26 -26.91 3.80 8.36
CA LEU A 26 -27.21 4.74 7.28
C LEU A 26 -26.40 4.44 6.03
N GLY A 27 -25.12 4.06 6.17
CA GLY A 27 -24.26 3.82 5.01
C GLY A 27 -22.78 3.79 5.36
N ALA A 28 -21.94 3.94 4.32
CA ALA A 28 -20.50 4.16 4.45
C ALA A 28 -20.17 5.57 3.95
N ALA A 29 -19.25 6.26 4.63
CA ALA A 29 -18.87 7.63 4.31
C ALA A 29 -17.37 7.82 4.24
N LYS A 30 -16.95 8.71 3.33
CA LYS A 30 -15.65 9.37 3.33
C LYS A 30 -15.75 10.65 4.12
N VAL A 31 -14.83 10.88 5.03
CA VAL A 31 -14.81 12.08 5.86
C VAL A 31 -13.45 12.73 5.77
N SER A 32 -13.42 14.04 5.55
CA SER A 32 -12.17 14.78 5.59
C SER A 32 -11.73 14.93 7.04
N SER A 33 -10.54 14.47 7.39
CA SER A 33 -9.92 14.78 8.67
C SER A 33 -8.67 15.60 8.47
N ASN A 34 -8.17 16.25 9.53
CA ASN A 34 -6.88 16.93 9.52
C ASN A 34 -5.71 16.00 9.12
N ASN A 35 -5.91 14.67 9.20
CA ASN A 35 -4.95 13.64 8.84
C ASN A 35 -5.25 12.97 7.48
N GLY A 36 -6.19 13.52 6.70
CA GLY A 36 -6.62 12.99 5.41
C GLY A 36 -7.98 12.27 5.46
N PRO A 37 -8.41 11.68 4.35
CA PRO A 37 -9.73 11.08 4.26
C PRO A 37 -9.84 9.80 5.10
N LEU A 38 -10.79 9.78 6.02
CA LEU A 38 -11.13 8.64 6.85
C LEU A 38 -12.41 7.98 6.32
N TRP A 39 -12.41 6.64 6.30
CA TRP A 39 -13.57 5.86 5.90
C TRP A 39 -14.29 5.32 7.13
N CYS A 40 -15.57 5.66 7.25
CA CYS A 40 -16.36 5.39 8.44
C CYS A 40 -17.68 4.73 8.09
N HIS A 41 -18.16 3.93 9.03
CA HIS A 41 -19.56 3.56 9.05
C HIS A 41 -20.38 4.75 9.59
N VAL A 42 -21.52 5.03 8.96
CA VAL A 42 -22.47 6.04 9.44
C VAL A 42 -23.71 5.33 9.99
N SER A 43 -24.08 5.66 11.22
CA SER A 43 -25.39 5.32 11.80
C SER A 43 -26.13 6.57 12.25
N GLU A 44 -27.44 6.42 12.42
CA GLU A 44 -28.32 7.41 13.01
C GLU A 44 -28.87 6.87 14.33
N ARG A 45 -28.82 7.71 15.36
CA ARG A 45 -29.43 7.45 16.66
C ARG A 45 -29.93 8.78 17.21
N ASP A 46 -31.20 8.82 17.60
CA ASP A 46 -31.84 9.99 18.21
C ASP A 46 -31.71 11.28 17.36
N GLY A 47 -31.73 11.15 16.04
CA GLY A 47 -31.59 12.27 15.08
C GLY A 47 -30.15 12.70 14.80
N THR A 48 -29.16 12.15 15.52
CA THR A 48 -27.74 12.44 15.33
C THR A 48 -27.08 11.39 14.46
N ARG A 49 -26.24 11.82 13.51
CA ARG A 49 -25.41 10.93 12.70
C ARG A 49 -24.07 10.69 13.38
N LYS A 50 -23.75 9.42 13.57
CA LYS A 50 -22.55 8.95 14.26
C LYS A 50 -21.63 8.28 13.26
N LEU A 51 -20.41 8.80 13.16
CA LEU A 51 -19.32 8.16 12.45
C LEU A 51 -18.65 7.19 13.40
N ARG A 52 -18.57 5.93 12.99
CA ARG A 52 -17.79 4.92 13.70
C ARG A 52 -16.59 4.51 12.87
N ARG A 53 -15.41 4.69 13.47
CA ARG A 53 -14.15 4.11 13.02
C ARG A 53 -13.74 3.02 14.00
N PHE A 54 -13.19 1.94 13.49
CA PHE A 54 -12.55 0.92 14.32
C PHE A 54 -11.03 1.14 14.26
N ALA A 55 -10.39 1.33 15.40
CA ALA A 55 -8.93 1.44 15.52
C ALA A 55 -8.51 0.82 16.87
N GLU A 56 -7.33 0.21 16.96
CA GLU A 56 -6.80 -0.32 18.22
C GLU A 56 -7.76 -1.26 18.99
N GLY A 57 -8.58 -2.05 18.27
CA GLY A 57 -9.56 -2.93 18.91
C GLY A 57 -10.80 -2.23 19.47
N ASN A 58 -10.92 -0.91 19.32
CA ASN A 58 -11.97 -0.08 19.88
C ASN A 58 -12.78 0.64 18.79
N PHE A 59 -14.07 0.85 19.06
CA PHE A 59 -14.90 1.75 18.25
C PHE A 59 -14.76 3.17 18.77
N PHE A 60 -14.31 4.05 17.89
CA PHE A 60 -14.34 5.49 18.13
C PHE A 60 -15.56 6.05 17.43
N GLU A 61 -16.42 6.68 18.22
CA GLU A 61 -17.61 7.35 17.74
C GLU A 61 -17.36 8.86 17.76
N VAL A 62 -17.60 9.51 16.62
CA VAL A 62 -17.55 10.96 16.51
C VAL A 62 -18.90 11.42 16.00
N GLU A 63 -19.51 12.36 16.71
CA GLU A 63 -20.64 13.11 16.18
C GLU A 63 -20.13 14.01 15.07
N THR A 64 -20.79 13.95 13.91
CA THR A 64 -20.34 14.69 12.73
C THR A 64 -21.46 15.54 12.19
N GLU A 65 -21.11 16.70 11.66
CA GLU A 65 -22.04 17.46 10.85
C GLU A 65 -22.05 16.93 9.41
N LEU A 66 -23.18 17.15 8.73
CA LEU A 66 -23.39 16.73 7.34
C LEU A 66 -22.33 17.32 6.37
N SER A 67 -21.78 18.48 6.72
CA SER A 67 -20.73 19.17 5.98
C SER A 67 -19.38 18.47 5.97
N ASP A 68 -19.12 17.57 6.91
CA ASP A 68 -17.82 16.91 7.05
C ASP A 68 -17.71 15.66 6.15
N ILE A 69 -18.85 15.21 5.61
CA ILE A 69 -18.96 14.02 4.77
C ILE A 69 -18.74 14.43 3.31
N GLU A 70 -17.57 14.09 2.78
CA GLU A 70 -17.21 14.38 1.39
C GLU A 70 -17.94 13.48 0.39
N ASP A 71 -18.15 12.22 0.76
CA ASP A 71 -18.78 11.20 -0.09
C ASP A 71 -19.58 10.23 0.77
N TYR A 72 -20.78 9.87 0.33
CA TYR A 72 -21.71 9.05 1.08
C TYR A 72 -22.38 7.99 0.21
N VAL A 73 -22.25 6.72 0.60
CA VAL A 73 -22.96 5.60 -0.03
C VAL A 73 -24.09 5.15 0.91
N PRO A 74 -25.36 5.30 0.50
CA PRO A 74 -26.50 4.84 1.31
C PRO A 74 -26.46 3.34 1.57
N LEU A 75 -26.96 2.90 2.73
CA LEU A 75 -27.01 1.50 3.15
C LEU A 75 -27.67 0.60 2.11
N GLY A 76 -28.75 1.08 1.47
CA GLY A 76 -29.42 0.34 0.41
C GLY A 76 -28.51 0.08 -0.79
N GLU A 77 -27.66 1.03 -1.15
CA GLU A 77 -26.65 0.88 -2.20
C GLU A 77 -25.49 -0.02 -1.76
N CYS A 78 -25.06 0.07 -0.50
CA CYS A 78 -24.08 -0.86 0.06
C CYS A 78 -24.59 -2.31 0.05
N LYS A 79 -25.87 -2.53 0.38
CA LYS A 79 -26.51 -3.86 0.35
C LYS A 79 -26.61 -4.43 -1.06
N LYS A 80 -26.83 -3.58 -2.08
CA LYS A 80 -26.84 -4.01 -3.50
C LYS A 80 -25.48 -4.49 -3.97
N LEU A 81 -24.39 -3.92 -3.46
CA LEU A 81 -23.03 -4.37 -3.78
C LEU A 81 -22.72 -5.75 -3.17
N LEU A 82 -23.48 -6.14 -2.14
CA LEU A 82 -23.19 -7.26 -1.26
C LEU A 82 -24.48 -7.91 -0.75
N PRO A 83 -25.23 -8.58 -1.64
CA PRO A 83 -26.45 -9.27 -1.26
C PRO A 83 -26.14 -10.34 -0.20
N GLY A 84 -26.83 -10.29 0.94
CA GLY A 84 -26.74 -11.29 2.02
C GLY A 84 -25.98 -10.88 3.29
N GLN A 85 -25.27 -9.74 3.31
CA GLN A 85 -24.63 -9.26 4.54
C GLN A 85 -25.59 -8.48 5.45
N GLN A 86 -25.65 -8.87 6.72
CA GLN A 86 -26.52 -8.24 7.74
C GLN A 86 -25.85 -7.07 8.49
N SER A 87 -24.51 -7.05 8.58
CA SER A 87 -23.72 -5.97 9.16
C SER A 87 -22.36 -5.88 8.45
N TYR A 88 -21.75 -4.69 8.47
CA TYR A 88 -20.42 -4.46 7.92
C TYR A 88 -19.43 -4.42 9.09
N SER A 89 -18.97 -5.57 9.56
CA SER A 89 -17.80 -5.62 10.44
C SER A 89 -16.53 -5.37 9.62
N PHE A 90 -15.47 -4.85 10.25
CA PHE A 90 -14.16 -4.66 9.61
C PHE A 90 -13.57 -5.97 9.05
N GLU A 91 -14.02 -7.12 9.57
CA GLU A 91 -13.63 -8.46 9.10
C GLU A 91 -14.09 -8.71 7.66
N ALA A 92 -15.05 -7.93 7.18
CA ALA A 92 -15.51 -7.98 5.81
C ALA A 92 -14.61 -7.08 4.92
N VAL A 93 -13.31 -7.35 4.87
CA VAL A 93 -12.30 -6.64 4.04
C VAL A 93 -12.74 -6.53 2.56
N SER A 94 -13.47 -7.54 2.07
CA SER A 94 -14.06 -7.54 0.72
C SER A 94 -15.13 -6.45 0.52
N VAL A 95 -15.80 -6.02 1.60
CA VAL A 95 -16.78 -4.92 1.62
C VAL A 95 -16.09 -3.60 1.42
N TRP A 96 -15.06 -3.30 2.21
CA TRP A 96 -14.33 -2.04 2.12
C TRP A 96 -13.67 -1.89 0.75
N THR A 97 -13.09 -2.96 0.21
CA THR A 97 -12.48 -2.95 -1.13
C THR A 97 -13.48 -2.60 -2.24
N LYS A 98 -14.73 -3.12 -2.17
CA LYS A 98 -15.80 -2.82 -3.14
C LYS A 98 -16.40 -1.43 -2.97
N ILE A 99 -16.58 -0.98 -1.73
CA ILE A 99 -17.08 0.38 -1.43
C ILE A 99 -16.07 1.43 -1.90
N LEU A 100 -14.78 1.23 -1.60
CA LEU A 100 -13.68 2.08 -2.08
C LEU A 100 -13.66 2.13 -3.61
N GLY A 101 -13.74 0.98 -4.29
CA GLY A 101 -13.78 0.94 -5.75
C GLY A 101 -14.97 1.68 -6.39
N ARG A 102 -16.15 1.66 -5.74
CA ARG A 102 -17.35 2.36 -6.26
C ARG A 102 -17.28 3.86 -6.07
N LEU A 103 -16.78 4.31 -4.91
CA LEU A 103 -16.60 5.73 -4.62
C LEU A 103 -15.52 6.35 -5.51
N GLU A 104 -14.48 5.59 -5.83
CA GLU A 104 -13.46 5.98 -6.81
C GLU A 104 -14.00 6.13 -8.24
N ALA A 105 -14.96 5.29 -8.65
CA ALA A 105 -15.59 5.37 -9.97
C ALA A 105 -16.54 6.58 -10.12
N GLY A 106 -17.10 7.08 -9.01
CA GLY A 106 -17.93 8.29 -8.97
C GLY A 106 -17.11 9.58 -9.11
N GLY A 107 -15.91 9.64 -8.53
CA GLY A 107 -15.04 10.82 -8.58
C GLY A 107 -14.30 11.03 -9.92
N ALA A 108 -14.21 9.99 -10.77
CA ALA A 108 -13.39 10.02 -11.98
C ALA A 108 -14.09 10.59 -13.24
N LYS A 109 -15.37 10.96 -13.17
CA LYS A 109 -16.09 11.48 -14.35
C LYS A 109 -15.91 12.98 -14.61
N ALA A 110 -15.27 13.72 -13.71
CA ALA A 110 -15.04 15.14 -13.91
C ALA A 110 -13.72 15.42 -14.64
N SER A 111 -13.84 15.85 -15.90
CA SER A 111 -12.92 16.76 -16.61
C SER A 111 -11.57 16.24 -17.11
N VAL A 112 -11.60 15.52 -18.25
CA VAL A 112 -10.47 15.53 -19.21
C VAL A 112 -10.65 16.63 -20.28
N GLU A 113 -11.85 17.19 -20.43
CA GLU A 113 -12.14 18.14 -21.52
C GLU A 113 -11.72 19.60 -21.27
N SER A 114 -11.45 20.01 -20.02
CA SER A 114 -11.17 21.43 -19.70
C SER A 114 -9.68 21.83 -19.76
N ALA A 115 -8.76 20.92 -20.08
CA ALA A 115 -7.30 21.18 -20.02
C ALA A 115 -6.68 21.67 -21.36
N LYS A 116 -7.50 21.97 -22.39
CA LYS A 116 -6.99 22.25 -23.75
C LYS A 116 -6.54 23.69 -24.05
N LYS A 117 -6.52 24.63 -23.08
CA LYS A 117 -6.27 26.06 -23.37
C LYS A 117 -5.05 26.73 -22.71
N SER A 118 -4.26 26.03 -21.91
CA SER A 118 -2.94 26.50 -21.47
C SER A 118 -1.89 25.46 -21.89
N GLY A 119 -0.65 25.88 -22.16
CA GLY A 119 0.40 25.00 -22.71
C GLY A 119 0.43 23.62 -22.06
N LYS A 120 0.64 22.56 -22.87
CA LYS A 120 0.52 21.13 -22.49
C LYS A 120 1.18 20.86 -21.14
N GLN A 121 0.39 20.90 -20.07
CA GLN A 121 0.86 20.55 -18.75
C GLN A 121 0.90 19.01 -18.66
N ASN A 122 2.03 18.45 -18.26
CA ASN A 122 2.14 17.01 -18.07
C ASN A 122 1.22 16.57 -16.92
N ILE A 123 0.33 15.63 -17.20
CA ILE A 123 -0.59 15.04 -16.22
C ILE A 123 0.04 13.75 -15.69
N VAL A 124 0.29 13.68 -14.39
CA VAL A 124 0.76 12.48 -13.69
C VAL A 124 -0.46 11.66 -13.23
N PRO A 125 -0.68 10.43 -13.73
CA PRO A 125 -1.82 9.62 -13.31
C PRO A 125 -1.68 9.17 -11.85
N ILE A 126 -2.73 9.34 -11.06
CA ILE A 126 -2.84 8.68 -9.75
C ILE A 126 -3.50 7.32 -9.96
N THR A 127 -2.69 6.26 -9.95
CA THR A 127 -3.14 4.88 -10.16
C THR A 127 -4.04 4.37 -9.04
N ARG A 128 -4.79 3.30 -9.33
CA ARG A 128 -5.71 2.69 -8.37
C ARG A 128 -4.95 2.05 -7.19
N LEU A 129 -3.84 1.38 -7.46
CA LEU A 129 -2.96 0.78 -6.46
C LEU A 129 -2.34 1.86 -5.55
N ARG A 130 -1.98 3.02 -6.10
CA ARG A 130 -1.49 4.15 -5.30
C ARG A 130 -2.54 4.74 -4.37
N ARG A 131 -3.78 4.88 -4.84
CA ARG A 131 -4.91 5.31 -3.99
C ARG A 131 -5.13 4.31 -2.88
N TYR A 132 -5.15 3.02 -3.23
CA TYR A 132 -5.26 1.93 -2.28
C TYR A 132 -4.16 2.01 -1.21
N TYR A 133 -2.88 2.05 -1.61
CA TYR A 133 -1.75 2.24 -0.70
C TYR A 133 -1.89 3.49 0.18
N SER A 134 -2.32 4.62 -0.39
CA SER A 134 -2.54 5.86 0.38
C SER A 134 -3.64 5.71 1.43
N SER A 135 -4.74 5.02 1.08
CA SER A 135 -5.79 4.68 2.05
C SER A 135 -5.31 3.67 3.09
N MET A 136 -4.39 2.78 2.73
CA MET A 136 -3.86 1.81 3.69
C MET A 136 -3.09 2.46 4.85
N LYS A 137 -2.53 3.66 4.65
CA LYS A 137 -1.85 4.44 5.70
C LYS A 137 -2.73 4.85 6.87
N VAL A 138 -4.05 4.90 6.69
CA VAL A 138 -4.97 5.32 7.76
C VAL A 138 -5.46 4.14 8.60
N PHE A 139 -5.20 2.90 8.18
CA PHE A 139 -5.60 1.71 8.92
C PHE A 139 -4.54 1.31 9.94
N ASP A 140 -5.01 0.67 11.01
CA ASP A 140 -4.16 0.05 12.01
C ASP A 140 -3.39 -1.15 11.43
N SER A 141 -2.14 -1.31 11.86
CA SER A 141 -1.32 -2.48 11.55
C SER A 141 -1.98 -3.83 11.85
N ALA A 142 -2.85 -3.90 12.86
CA ALA A 142 -3.62 -5.10 13.21
C ALA A 142 -4.57 -5.55 12.08
N LEU A 143 -5.07 -4.60 11.26
CA LEU A 143 -5.93 -4.93 10.11
C LEU A 143 -5.16 -5.53 8.94
N PHE A 144 -3.85 -5.26 8.86
CA PHE A 144 -3.04 -5.71 7.73
C PHE A 144 -2.92 -7.23 7.64
N GLU A 145 -2.99 -7.96 8.77
CA GLU A 145 -3.02 -9.43 8.74
C GLU A 145 -4.28 -9.96 8.06
N GLY A 146 -5.45 -9.43 8.42
CA GLY A 146 -6.73 -9.81 7.81
C GLY A 146 -6.76 -9.52 6.31
N ILE A 147 -6.19 -8.37 5.91
CA ILE A 147 -6.12 -7.96 4.51
C ILE A 147 -5.10 -8.82 3.73
N ALA A 148 -3.96 -9.15 4.33
CA ALA A 148 -2.99 -10.06 3.74
C ALA A 148 -3.58 -11.46 3.52
N LYS A 149 -4.34 -11.98 4.50
CA LYS A 149 -5.08 -13.25 4.36
C LYS A 149 -6.13 -13.19 3.25
N PHE A 150 -6.87 -12.09 3.15
CA PHE A 150 -7.83 -11.89 2.05
C PHE A 150 -7.17 -11.96 0.67
N TYR A 151 -6.03 -11.28 0.46
CA TYR A 151 -5.34 -11.35 -0.82
C TYR A 151 -4.68 -12.69 -1.08
N ARG A 152 -4.17 -13.38 -0.05
CA ARG A 152 -3.72 -14.77 -0.16
C ARG A 152 -4.85 -15.67 -0.67
N ASP A 153 -6.05 -15.53 -0.12
CA ASP A 153 -7.21 -16.35 -0.50
C ASP A 153 -7.80 -15.93 -1.85
N THR A 154 -7.54 -14.67 -2.25
CA THR A 154 -8.10 -14.05 -3.46
C THR A 154 -7.03 -13.33 -4.29
N PRO A 155 -5.95 -14.01 -4.74
CA PRO A 155 -4.81 -13.35 -5.37
C PRO A 155 -5.19 -12.60 -6.66
N GLY A 156 -6.25 -13.06 -7.33
CA GLY A 156 -6.83 -12.38 -8.50
C GLY A 156 -7.25 -10.92 -8.24
N ALA A 157 -7.62 -10.57 -7.01
CA ALA A 157 -7.95 -9.19 -6.67
C ALA A 157 -6.70 -8.28 -6.68
N MET A 158 -5.57 -8.78 -6.18
CA MET A 158 -4.29 -8.06 -6.23
C MET A 158 -3.78 -7.94 -7.67
N GLU A 159 -3.87 -9.02 -8.45
CA GLU A 159 -3.51 -9.04 -9.87
C GLU A 159 -4.33 -8.03 -10.68
N GLN A 160 -5.63 -7.95 -10.42
CA GLN A 160 -6.50 -6.95 -11.06
C GLN A 160 -6.10 -5.53 -10.67
N LEU A 161 -5.84 -5.28 -9.38
CA LEU A 161 -5.41 -3.97 -8.89
C LEU A 161 -4.09 -3.52 -9.55
N TRP A 162 -3.14 -4.45 -9.72
CA TRP A 162 -1.90 -4.23 -10.47
C TRP A 162 -2.18 -3.87 -11.93
N ASN A 163 -2.89 -4.73 -12.67
CA ASN A 163 -3.08 -4.57 -14.11
C ASN A 163 -3.89 -3.30 -14.46
N ASP A 164 -4.91 -2.97 -13.66
CA ASP A 164 -5.66 -1.73 -13.82
C ASP A 164 -4.77 -0.50 -13.62
N SER A 165 -3.84 -0.58 -12.65
CA SER A 165 -2.91 0.49 -12.32
C SER A 165 -1.83 0.66 -13.40
N LEU A 166 -1.30 -0.44 -13.94
CA LEU A 166 -0.36 -0.44 -15.05
C LEU A 166 -0.99 0.23 -16.27
N LYS A 167 -2.19 -0.22 -16.66
CA LYS A 167 -2.94 0.35 -17.78
C LYS A 167 -3.21 1.85 -17.60
N ALA A 168 -3.53 2.28 -16.39
CA ALA A 168 -3.75 3.70 -16.09
C ALA A 168 -2.48 4.55 -16.17
N PHE A 169 -1.31 3.95 -15.89
CA PHE A 169 -0.02 4.65 -15.92
C PHE A 169 0.67 4.60 -17.29
N GLU A 170 0.35 3.63 -18.15
CA GLU A 170 0.94 3.45 -19.49
C GLU A 170 1.01 4.72 -20.37
N PRO A 171 0.01 5.63 -20.38
CA PRO A 171 0.09 6.84 -21.18
C PRO A 171 1.15 7.83 -20.68
N TYR A 172 1.52 7.76 -19.41
CA TYR A 172 2.42 8.72 -18.77
C TYR A 172 3.86 8.59 -19.28
N SER A 173 4.39 9.70 -19.78
CA SER A 173 5.79 9.84 -20.20
C SER A 173 6.43 10.98 -19.45
N ASN A 174 7.65 10.77 -18.96
CA ASN A 174 8.50 11.85 -18.50
C ASN A 174 9.96 11.55 -18.88
N PRO A 175 10.55 12.27 -19.84
CA PRO A 175 11.95 12.08 -20.22
C PRO A 175 12.93 12.71 -19.21
N GLU A 176 12.47 13.59 -18.32
CA GLU A 176 13.33 14.27 -17.35
C GLU A 176 14.02 13.27 -16.41
N GLY A 177 15.19 13.63 -15.88
CA GLY A 177 15.86 12.82 -14.86
C GLY A 177 15.03 12.63 -13.60
N TRP A 178 15.47 11.72 -12.72
CA TRP A 178 14.74 11.29 -11.53
C TRP A 178 14.76 12.31 -10.37
N GLY A 179 15.28 13.52 -10.60
CA GLY A 179 15.35 14.57 -9.59
C GLY A 179 16.34 14.26 -8.47
N LEU A 180 17.50 13.70 -8.81
CA LEU A 180 18.64 13.40 -7.94
C LEU A 180 19.33 14.69 -7.43
N GLY A 181 18.58 15.66 -6.93
CA GLY A 181 19.13 16.89 -6.36
C GLY A 181 20.09 16.61 -5.20
N THR A 182 20.57 17.64 -4.52
CA THR A 182 21.52 17.51 -3.40
C THR A 182 20.90 16.67 -2.28
N ARG A 183 21.22 15.38 -2.24
CA ARG A 183 20.78 14.44 -1.21
C ARG A 183 21.68 14.58 0.01
N ARG A 184 21.12 14.31 1.18
CA ARG A 184 21.95 14.12 2.37
C ARG A 184 22.91 12.94 2.10
N PRO A 185 24.21 13.09 2.42
CA PRO A 185 25.13 11.96 2.37
C PRO A 185 24.58 10.79 3.20
N LEU A 186 24.84 9.57 2.72
CA LEU A 186 24.58 8.39 3.53
C LEU A 186 25.49 8.40 4.76
N PRO A 187 25.06 7.84 5.91
CA PRO A 187 25.95 7.61 7.04
C PRO A 187 27.07 6.62 6.67
N GLU A 188 28.04 6.48 7.56
CA GLU A 188 29.01 5.38 7.45
C GLU A 188 28.26 4.03 7.47
N ALA A 189 28.67 3.11 6.60
CA ALA A 189 28.05 1.80 6.52
C ALA A 189 28.31 1.04 7.83
N PRO A 190 27.26 0.50 8.48
CA PRO A 190 27.46 -0.38 9.63
C PRO A 190 28.34 -1.57 9.27
N HIS A 191 29.14 -2.04 10.24
CA HIS A 191 30.05 -3.17 10.04
C HIS A 191 29.34 -4.53 9.99
N CYS A 192 28.09 -4.60 10.45
CA CYS A 192 27.26 -5.80 10.45
C CYS A 192 25.77 -5.45 10.30
N LEU A 193 24.96 -6.41 9.87
CA LEU A 193 23.52 -6.21 9.68
C LEU A 193 22.81 -5.94 11.00
N GLN A 194 23.23 -6.59 12.08
CA GLN A 194 22.63 -6.39 13.41
C GLN A 194 22.71 -4.93 13.90
N ALA A 195 23.71 -4.17 13.45
CA ALA A 195 23.87 -2.76 13.80
C ALA A 195 22.94 -1.82 13.01
N VAL A 196 22.31 -2.30 11.94
CA VAL A 196 21.41 -1.49 11.11
C VAL A 196 20.15 -1.10 11.88
N SER A 197 19.90 0.21 11.96
CA SER A 197 18.79 0.81 12.69
C SER A 197 17.88 1.69 11.87
N SER A 198 18.28 2.06 10.65
CA SER A 198 17.51 2.88 9.73
C SER A 198 17.67 2.43 8.29
N THR A 199 16.74 2.85 7.42
CA THR A 199 16.82 2.60 5.98
C THR A 199 18.08 3.24 5.37
N ASP A 200 18.52 4.41 5.84
CA ASP A 200 19.74 5.06 5.34
C ASP A 200 21.01 4.26 5.71
N GLU A 201 21.09 3.73 6.93
CA GLU A 201 22.19 2.83 7.34
C GLU A 201 22.18 1.53 6.53
N PHE A 202 21.00 0.94 6.30
CA PHE A 202 20.89 -0.23 5.43
C PHE A 202 21.32 0.09 4.00
N THR A 203 20.95 1.26 3.51
CA THR A 203 21.35 1.71 2.16
C THR A 203 22.86 1.86 2.06
N ALA A 204 23.51 2.42 3.08
CA ALA A 204 24.97 2.52 3.16
C ALA A 204 25.63 1.13 3.17
N PHE A 205 25.08 0.20 3.96
CA PHE A 205 25.50 -1.21 3.99
C PHE A 205 25.36 -1.87 2.62
N ALA A 206 24.17 -1.85 2.01
CA ALA A 206 23.89 -2.47 0.71
C ALA A 206 24.78 -1.92 -0.41
N LYS A 207 25.07 -0.61 -0.39
CA LYS A 207 25.97 0.03 -1.35
C LYS A 207 27.42 -0.43 -1.20
N THR A 208 27.86 -0.68 0.03
CA THR A 208 29.27 -1.00 0.34
C THR A 208 29.54 -2.50 0.22
N SER A 209 28.67 -3.32 0.80
CA SER A 209 28.82 -4.77 0.91
C SER A 209 28.18 -5.54 -0.25
N GLY A 210 27.27 -4.89 -1.00
CA GLY A 210 26.40 -5.56 -1.97
C GLY A 210 25.25 -6.31 -1.31
N LEU A 211 24.36 -6.88 -2.13
CA LEU A 211 23.23 -7.70 -1.69
C LEU A 211 23.21 -8.99 -2.52
N ALA A 212 24.01 -9.99 -2.14
CA ALA A 212 24.13 -11.24 -2.88
C ALA A 212 24.28 -12.44 -1.95
N GLU A 213 23.40 -13.43 -2.13
CA GLU A 213 23.28 -14.65 -1.31
C GLU A 213 22.72 -15.80 -2.16
N GLU A 214 22.61 -16.98 -1.56
CA GLU A 214 21.92 -18.09 -2.23
C GLU A 214 20.45 -17.72 -2.53
N GLY A 215 20.10 -17.69 -3.81
CA GLY A 215 18.75 -17.38 -4.30
C GLY A 215 18.50 -15.92 -4.73
N PHE A 216 19.41 -14.97 -4.44
CA PHE A 216 19.32 -13.61 -4.98
C PHE A 216 20.67 -12.91 -5.12
N SER A 217 20.80 -12.05 -6.12
CA SER A 217 21.98 -11.19 -6.29
C SER A 217 21.55 -9.87 -6.93
N PHE A 218 21.77 -8.79 -6.19
CA PHE A 218 21.41 -7.43 -6.59
C PHE A 218 22.61 -6.49 -6.47
N SER A 219 22.73 -5.59 -7.44
CA SER A 219 23.59 -4.42 -7.36
C SER A 219 22.77 -3.19 -6.99
N PHE A 220 23.33 -2.33 -6.14
CA PHE A 220 22.75 -1.05 -5.80
C PHE A 220 22.83 -0.10 -7.01
N VAL A 221 21.72 0.54 -7.37
CA VAL A 221 21.67 1.56 -8.42
C VAL A 221 21.50 2.95 -7.82
N GLU A 222 20.42 3.16 -7.07
CA GLU A 222 20.09 4.46 -6.48
C GLU A 222 19.08 4.33 -5.34
N ARG A 223 18.97 5.33 -4.46
CA ARG A 223 17.98 5.38 -3.37
C ARG A 223 16.85 6.39 -3.63
N GLU A 224 15.76 6.32 -2.89
CA GLU A 224 14.69 7.34 -2.84
C GLU A 224 14.22 7.84 -4.23
N ILE A 225 14.00 6.92 -5.17
CA ILE A 225 13.57 7.26 -6.54
C ILE A 225 12.05 7.41 -6.61
N ASN A 226 11.54 8.49 -7.20
CA ASN A 226 10.10 8.71 -7.34
C ASN A 226 9.65 8.68 -8.82
N PRO A 227 8.88 7.66 -9.26
CA PRO A 227 8.32 7.58 -10.62
C PRO A 227 7.46 8.77 -11.04
N TRP A 228 6.84 9.47 -10.09
CA TRP A 228 6.04 10.67 -10.35
C TRP A 228 6.83 11.97 -10.49
N ARG A 229 8.14 11.95 -10.24
CA ARG A 229 8.93 13.18 -10.24
C ARG A 229 8.95 13.77 -11.66
N THR A 230 8.24 14.88 -11.83
CA THR A 230 8.13 15.67 -13.07
C THR A 230 8.01 17.15 -12.73
N ARG A 231 8.80 17.99 -13.38
CA ARG A 231 8.74 19.45 -13.18
C ARG A 231 7.47 20.01 -13.84
N ASN A 232 6.88 21.02 -13.22
CA ASN A 232 5.72 21.75 -13.74
C ASN A 232 4.48 20.90 -14.08
N ALA A 233 4.36 19.71 -13.50
CA ALA A 233 3.25 18.81 -13.74
C ALA A 233 2.09 18.97 -12.73
N VAL A 234 0.93 18.43 -13.07
CA VAL A 234 -0.23 18.26 -12.19
C VAL A 234 -0.60 16.80 -12.11
N PHE A 235 -1.11 16.37 -10.96
CA PHE A 235 -1.71 15.06 -10.86
C PHE A 235 -3.07 15.03 -11.59
N SER A 236 -3.57 13.83 -11.90
CA SER A 236 -4.89 13.63 -12.52
C SER A 236 -6.05 14.20 -11.69
N ASP A 237 -5.83 14.52 -10.42
CA ASP A 237 -6.81 15.20 -9.53
C ASP A 237 -6.61 16.72 -9.46
N LYS A 238 -5.82 17.29 -10.38
CA LYS A 238 -5.49 18.72 -10.52
C LYS A 238 -4.61 19.30 -9.40
N ARG A 239 -4.17 18.51 -8.43
CA ARG A 239 -3.21 18.98 -7.44
C ARG A 239 -1.83 19.15 -8.09
N PRO A 240 -1.03 20.15 -7.69
CA PRO A 240 0.33 20.31 -8.19
C PRO A 240 1.18 19.06 -7.91
N ALA A 241 1.90 18.55 -8.93
CA ALA A 241 2.86 17.47 -8.78
C ALA A 241 4.23 17.95 -8.22
N THR A 242 4.25 19.13 -7.59
CA THR A 242 5.45 19.81 -7.06
C THR A 242 5.88 19.27 -5.69
N LYS A 243 4.94 18.72 -4.90
CA LYS A 243 5.20 18.14 -3.56
C LYS A 243 5.73 16.69 -3.60
N THR A 244 6.35 16.27 -4.70
CA THR A 244 6.86 14.90 -4.91
C THR A 244 8.09 14.54 -4.07
N GLY A 245 8.51 15.38 -3.12
CA GLY A 245 9.66 15.13 -2.23
C GLY A 245 9.40 14.24 -1.02
N ARG A 246 8.20 13.65 -0.88
CA ARG A 246 7.90 12.68 0.19
C ARG A 246 7.48 11.34 -0.42
N GLY A 247 8.27 10.31 -0.15
CA GLY A 247 8.06 8.94 -0.62
C GLY A 247 8.72 8.66 -1.97
N GLY A 248 9.09 7.39 -2.16
CA GLY A 248 9.78 6.88 -3.32
C GLY A 248 10.14 5.42 -3.07
N ILE A 249 10.79 4.83 -4.06
CA ILE A 249 11.45 3.53 -3.96
C ILE A 249 12.63 3.71 -3.01
N ASP A 250 12.65 2.97 -1.90
CA ASP A 250 13.77 3.04 -0.94
C ASP A 250 15.08 2.71 -1.65
N LEU A 251 15.13 1.58 -2.35
CA LEU A 251 16.26 1.11 -3.13
C LEU A 251 15.85 0.73 -4.54
N LEU A 252 16.40 1.43 -5.53
CA LEU A 252 16.45 0.94 -6.90
C LEU A 252 17.68 0.05 -7.02
N LEU A 253 17.44 -1.20 -7.39
CA LEU A 253 18.44 -2.25 -7.50
C LEU A 253 18.42 -2.82 -8.92
N ALA A 254 19.45 -3.57 -9.30
CA ALA A 254 19.50 -4.32 -10.55
C ALA A 254 19.89 -5.78 -10.30
N THR A 255 19.28 -6.70 -11.02
CA THR A 255 19.76 -8.09 -11.09
C THR A 255 21.02 -8.19 -11.95
N SER A 256 21.71 -9.32 -11.92
CA SER A 256 22.84 -9.62 -12.82
C SER A 256 22.49 -9.53 -14.32
N GLU A 257 21.21 -9.68 -14.66
CA GLU A 257 20.69 -9.58 -16.03
C GLU A 257 20.32 -8.13 -16.43
N GLY A 258 20.45 -7.17 -15.52
CA GLY A 258 20.05 -5.78 -15.76
C GLY A 258 18.54 -5.53 -15.62
N VAL A 259 17.79 -6.47 -15.00
CA VAL A 259 16.37 -6.23 -14.67
C VAL A 259 16.27 -5.34 -13.42
N PRO A 260 15.48 -4.25 -13.46
CA PRO A 260 15.28 -3.37 -12.31
C PRO A 260 14.51 -4.08 -11.21
N VAL A 261 14.96 -3.89 -9.97
CA VAL A 261 14.35 -4.47 -8.77
C VAL A 261 13.94 -3.33 -7.83
N ILE A 262 12.68 -3.35 -7.41
CA ILE A 262 12.13 -2.39 -6.46
C ILE A 262 12.36 -2.94 -5.06
N GLY A 263 13.37 -2.41 -4.38
CA GLY A 263 13.69 -2.73 -3.00
C GLY A 263 12.92 -1.82 -2.04
N GLU A 264 12.03 -2.40 -1.25
CA GLU A 264 11.36 -1.74 -0.14
C GLU A 264 11.94 -2.26 1.17
N VAL A 265 12.44 -1.36 2.02
CA VAL A 265 13.20 -1.71 3.21
C VAL A 265 12.35 -1.48 4.45
N LYS A 266 12.40 -2.46 5.34
CA LYS A 266 11.76 -2.41 6.66
C LYS A 266 12.79 -2.76 7.70
N VAL A 267 13.02 -1.86 8.65
CA VAL A 267 14.05 -2.01 9.69
C VAL A 267 13.38 -2.03 11.06
N LYS A 268 13.81 -2.94 11.94
CA LYS A 268 13.37 -3.03 13.35
C LYS A 268 11.83 -3.07 13.48
N ASP A 269 11.26 -2.03 14.08
CA ASP A 269 9.84 -1.91 14.42
C ASP A 269 8.96 -1.43 13.27
N ASP A 270 9.50 -1.22 12.06
CA ASP A 270 8.65 -1.07 10.87
C ASP A 270 8.19 -2.47 10.42
N LYS A 271 7.09 -2.95 11.01
CA LYS A 271 6.83 -4.39 11.17
C LYS A 271 6.18 -5.08 9.98
N ASN A 272 5.64 -4.34 9.02
CA ASN A 272 4.55 -4.90 8.22
C ASN A 272 4.98 -5.31 6.80
N ALA A 273 5.26 -6.60 6.61
CA ALA A 273 5.60 -7.15 5.30
C ALA A 273 4.49 -6.90 4.26
N PHE A 274 3.22 -6.92 4.67
CA PHE A 274 2.11 -6.69 3.72
C PHE A 274 2.04 -5.24 3.24
N PHE A 275 2.21 -4.28 4.13
CA PHE A 275 2.24 -2.86 3.79
C PHE A 275 3.47 -2.53 2.93
N ALA A 276 4.63 -3.13 3.25
CA ALA A 276 5.83 -3.06 2.42
C ALA A 276 5.58 -3.62 1.01
N LEU A 277 4.90 -4.77 0.90
CA LEU A 277 4.50 -5.33 -0.39
C LEU A 277 3.63 -4.37 -1.19
N LEU A 278 2.59 -3.78 -0.57
CA LEU A 278 1.74 -2.80 -1.25
C LEU A 278 2.52 -1.58 -1.72
N GLN A 279 3.42 -1.07 -0.89
CA GLN A 279 4.28 0.07 -1.23
C GLN A 279 5.17 -0.26 -2.43
N ALA A 280 5.89 -1.38 -2.38
CA ALA A 280 6.77 -1.83 -3.46
C ALA A 280 5.99 -2.10 -4.75
N MET A 281 4.84 -2.77 -4.68
CA MET A 281 3.98 -3.00 -5.84
C MET A 281 3.50 -1.69 -6.47
N THR A 282 3.21 -0.67 -5.65
CA THR A 282 2.80 0.64 -6.15
C THR A 282 3.90 1.31 -6.97
N TYR A 283 5.15 1.22 -6.55
CA TYR A 283 6.25 1.79 -7.32
C TYR A 283 6.65 0.92 -8.51
N ALA A 284 6.60 -0.40 -8.35
CA ALA A 284 6.91 -1.35 -9.40
C ALA A 284 5.92 -1.23 -10.57
N VAL A 285 4.62 -1.10 -10.31
CA VAL A 285 3.63 -0.94 -11.39
C VAL A 285 3.87 0.34 -12.20
N GLU A 286 4.32 1.40 -11.53
CA GLU A 286 4.62 2.67 -12.20
C GLU A 286 5.90 2.59 -13.02
N LEU A 287 6.90 1.81 -12.59
CA LEU A 287 8.12 1.56 -13.35
C LEU A 287 7.99 0.50 -14.45
N SER A 288 6.92 -0.29 -14.45
CA SER A 288 6.70 -1.39 -15.40
C SER A 288 6.22 -0.93 -16.78
N THR A 289 6.04 0.37 -17.03
CA THR A 289 5.64 0.87 -18.35
C THR A 289 6.84 1.04 -19.27
N THR A 290 6.66 0.88 -20.57
CA THR A 290 7.73 1.04 -21.57
C THR A 290 8.44 2.39 -21.42
N LYS A 291 7.69 3.48 -21.23
CA LYS A 291 8.25 4.83 -21.07
C LYS A 291 9.08 5.01 -19.81
N GLN A 292 8.71 4.37 -18.70
CA GLN A 292 9.54 4.44 -17.49
C GLN A 292 10.79 3.58 -17.63
N GLN A 293 10.73 2.44 -18.33
CA GLN A 293 11.91 1.61 -18.63
C GLN A 293 12.89 2.32 -19.57
N GLU A 294 12.41 2.99 -20.61
CA GLU A 294 13.22 3.87 -21.47
C GLU A 294 13.93 4.95 -20.64
N ARG A 295 13.20 5.56 -19.71
CA ARG A 295 13.73 6.56 -18.79
C ARG A 295 14.78 5.95 -17.85
N LEU A 296 14.57 4.75 -17.31
CA LEU A 296 15.57 4.05 -16.48
C LEU A 296 16.85 3.81 -17.27
N LYS A 297 16.73 3.23 -18.48
CA LYS A 297 17.85 2.95 -19.39
C LYS A 297 18.64 4.20 -19.78
N THR A 298 17.94 5.33 -19.97
CA THR A 298 18.57 6.62 -20.31
C THR A 298 19.41 7.18 -19.17
N HIS A 299 18.96 7.01 -17.92
CA HIS A 299 19.55 7.69 -16.76
C HIS A 299 20.46 6.81 -15.90
N PHE A 300 20.41 5.49 -16.06
CA PHE A 300 21.19 4.54 -15.26
C PHE A 300 21.88 3.49 -16.15
N PRO A 301 23.22 3.50 -16.27
CA PRO A 301 23.97 2.56 -17.11
C PRO A 301 23.78 1.08 -16.76
N GLN A 302 23.39 0.78 -15.52
CA GLN A 302 23.10 -0.59 -15.06
C GLN A 302 21.93 -1.24 -15.81
N PHE A 303 21.17 -0.44 -16.55
CA PHE A 303 20.00 -0.83 -17.34
C PHE A 303 20.23 -0.67 -18.85
N ASP A 304 21.48 -0.69 -19.32
CA ASP A 304 21.82 -0.63 -20.75
C ASP A 304 21.22 -1.80 -21.57
N LYS A 305 21.13 -2.98 -20.96
CA LYS A 305 20.56 -4.21 -21.52
C LYS A 305 19.04 -4.31 -21.44
N LEU A 306 18.38 -3.37 -20.76
CA LEU A 306 16.92 -3.39 -20.67
C LEU A 306 16.32 -3.23 -22.06
N ASP A 307 15.33 -4.07 -22.37
CA ASP A 307 14.49 -3.94 -23.55
C ASP A 307 13.13 -3.34 -23.11
N PRO A 308 12.87 -2.05 -23.39
CA PRO A 308 11.62 -1.41 -22.99
C PRO A 308 10.36 -1.99 -23.64
N GLU A 309 10.48 -2.70 -24.78
CA GLU A 309 9.34 -3.39 -25.40
C GLU A 309 8.89 -4.60 -24.57
N TYR A 310 9.82 -5.19 -23.82
CA TYR A 310 9.57 -6.24 -22.83
C TYR A 310 9.79 -5.72 -21.42
N ALA A 311 9.16 -4.59 -21.11
CA ALA A 311 9.23 -3.94 -19.80
C ALA A 311 8.96 -4.93 -18.66
N VAL A 312 10.00 -5.23 -17.87
CA VAL A 312 9.92 -6.13 -16.72
C VAL A 312 10.56 -5.50 -15.47
N VAL A 313 9.97 -5.81 -14.32
CA VAL A 313 10.50 -5.44 -13.01
C VAL A 313 10.43 -6.64 -12.05
N ASP A 314 11.34 -6.66 -11.10
CA ASP A 314 11.23 -7.50 -9.89
C ASP A 314 10.88 -6.63 -8.69
N ILE A 315 10.35 -7.27 -7.64
CA ILE A 315 10.15 -6.67 -6.32
C ILE A 315 10.98 -7.43 -5.29
N ALA A 316 11.64 -6.71 -4.39
CA ALA A 316 12.29 -7.25 -3.21
C ALA A 316 11.78 -6.54 -1.95
N ILE A 317 11.07 -7.27 -1.09
CA ILE A 317 10.69 -6.80 0.25
C ILE A 317 11.81 -7.21 1.19
N ILE A 318 12.51 -6.25 1.78
CA ILE A 318 13.73 -6.48 2.55
C ILE A 318 13.45 -6.15 4.02
N LEU A 319 13.33 -7.19 4.85
CA LEU A 319 13.13 -7.06 6.29
C LEU A 319 14.48 -7.20 7.01
N VAL A 320 14.98 -6.10 7.56
CA VAL A 320 16.28 -6.01 8.23
C VAL A 320 16.09 -6.05 9.75
N ASN A 321 16.75 -6.99 10.40
CA ASN A 321 16.59 -7.33 11.81
C ASN A 321 15.10 -7.46 12.19
N PRO A 322 14.35 -8.31 11.46
CA PRO A 322 12.91 -8.39 11.61
C PRO A 322 12.54 -8.86 13.02
N VAL A 323 11.56 -8.18 13.61
CA VAL A 323 10.80 -8.68 14.76
C VAL A 323 9.62 -9.53 14.28
N PRO A 324 8.94 -10.28 15.16
CA PRO A 324 7.75 -11.03 14.77
C PRO A 324 6.69 -10.16 14.05
N ASP A 325 6.27 -10.60 12.86
CA ASP A 325 5.29 -9.95 12.00
C ASP A 325 4.17 -10.93 11.63
N ALA A 326 2.95 -10.64 12.08
CA ALA A 326 1.77 -11.46 11.80
C ALA A 326 1.41 -11.52 10.31
N THR A 327 1.85 -10.55 9.50
CA THR A 327 1.58 -10.51 8.07
C THR A 327 2.55 -11.32 7.22
N ARG A 328 3.69 -11.74 7.80
CA ARG A 328 4.77 -12.42 7.07
C ARG A 328 4.34 -13.71 6.38
N GLU A 329 3.66 -14.63 7.10
CA GLU A 329 3.24 -15.91 6.51
C GLU A 329 2.12 -15.78 5.47
N PRO A 330 1.06 -14.96 5.69
CA PRO A 330 0.13 -14.63 4.62
C PRO A 330 0.80 -14.02 3.39
N VAL A 331 1.78 -13.13 3.57
CA VAL A 331 2.55 -12.52 2.48
C VAL A 331 3.38 -13.55 1.72
N LYS A 332 4.11 -14.44 2.40
CA LYS A 332 4.84 -15.54 1.75
C LYS A 332 3.93 -16.39 0.87
N SER A 333 2.75 -16.75 1.40
CA SER A 333 1.75 -17.53 0.67
C SER A 333 1.23 -16.78 -0.57
N LEU A 334 0.96 -15.48 -0.41
CA LEU A 334 0.54 -14.61 -1.52
C LEU A 334 1.63 -14.49 -2.60
N ILE A 335 2.88 -14.27 -2.20
CA ILE A 335 4.04 -14.19 -3.11
C ILE A 335 4.16 -15.47 -3.95
N THR A 336 4.13 -16.64 -3.31
CA THR A 336 4.18 -17.93 -4.02
C THR A 336 3.04 -18.06 -5.03
N LEU A 337 1.82 -17.67 -4.66
CA LEU A 337 0.67 -17.71 -5.57
C LEU A 337 0.85 -16.75 -6.75
N MET A 338 1.27 -15.50 -6.51
CA MET A 338 1.45 -14.49 -7.56
C MET A 338 2.58 -14.87 -8.52
N ASN A 339 3.73 -15.31 -8.00
CA ASN A 339 4.87 -15.75 -8.81
C ASN A 339 4.54 -17.00 -9.64
N LYS A 340 3.76 -17.93 -9.08
CA LYS A 340 3.28 -19.11 -9.82
C LYS A 340 2.29 -18.73 -10.92
N ARG A 341 1.39 -17.79 -10.64
CA ARG A 341 0.30 -17.42 -11.57
C ARG A 341 0.75 -16.51 -12.70
N ARG A 342 1.75 -15.65 -12.48
CA ARG A 342 2.34 -14.72 -13.48
C ARG A 342 1.29 -13.90 -14.24
N LYS A 343 0.28 -13.39 -13.53
CA LYS A 343 -0.83 -12.61 -14.11
C LYS A 343 -0.68 -11.10 -13.99
N CYS A 344 0.36 -10.61 -13.31
CA CYS A 344 0.68 -9.20 -13.24
C CYS A 344 1.57 -8.83 -14.43
N GLY A 345 1.06 -8.05 -15.40
CA GLY A 345 1.83 -7.64 -16.57
C GLY A 345 3.11 -6.88 -16.18
N GLY A 346 4.24 -7.22 -16.79
CA GLY A 346 5.55 -6.61 -16.48
C GLY A 346 6.15 -6.98 -15.13
N LEU A 347 5.43 -7.68 -14.23
CA LEU A 347 6.01 -8.17 -12.98
C LEU A 347 6.58 -9.58 -13.19
N ARG A 348 7.90 -9.71 -13.08
CA ARG A 348 8.58 -10.99 -13.29
C ARG A 348 8.59 -11.86 -12.04
N ARG A 349 9.01 -11.29 -10.90
CA ARG A 349 8.99 -11.99 -9.60
C ARG A 349 8.89 -11.02 -8.42
N ILE A 350 8.35 -11.53 -7.32
CA ILE A 350 8.37 -10.90 -6.00
C ILE A 350 9.23 -11.75 -5.08
N MET A 351 10.09 -11.13 -4.29
CA MET A 351 10.91 -11.79 -3.27
C MET A 351 10.65 -11.16 -1.91
N LEU A 352 10.59 -11.99 -0.88
CA LEU A 352 10.68 -11.57 0.51
C LEU A 352 12.02 -12.03 1.06
N VAL A 353 12.86 -11.08 1.44
CA VAL A 353 14.22 -11.30 1.95
C VAL A 353 14.26 -10.82 3.39
N TRP A 354 14.88 -11.60 4.27
CA TRP A 354 15.06 -11.22 5.67
C TRP A 354 16.34 -11.82 6.26
N ASN A 355 16.90 -11.20 7.30
CA ASN A 355 18.06 -11.74 7.99
C ASN A 355 17.72 -12.28 9.39
N GLU A 356 18.49 -13.27 9.86
CA GLU A 356 18.60 -13.64 11.26
C GLU A 356 20.09 -13.58 11.65
N GLY A 357 20.45 -12.57 12.45
CA GLY A 357 21.85 -12.20 12.62
C GLY A 357 22.45 -11.73 11.30
N GLU A 358 23.59 -12.30 10.89
CA GLU A 358 24.25 -11.95 9.63
C GLU A 358 23.81 -12.81 8.44
N ARG A 359 22.96 -13.82 8.68
CA ARG A 359 22.52 -14.74 7.63
C ARG A 359 21.24 -14.24 6.99
N TRP A 360 21.21 -14.20 5.66
CA TRP A 360 20.01 -13.92 4.88
C TRP A 360 19.20 -15.18 4.58
N PHE A 361 17.90 -14.96 4.42
CA PHE A 361 16.90 -15.92 3.98
C PHE A 361 16.05 -15.26 2.90
N THR A 362 15.52 -16.09 2.00
CA THR A 362 14.71 -15.63 0.88
C THR A 362 13.49 -16.54 0.70
N HIS A 363 12.38 -15.94 0.27
CA HIS A 363 11.17 -16.61 -0.15
C HIS A 363 10.68 -15.97 -1.45
N SER A 364 10.46 -16.78 -2.48
CA SER A 364 9.98 -16.36 -3.80
C SER A 364 8.89 -17.30 -4.29
#